data_AF-A0A8S3J7X1-F1
#
_entry.id   AF-A0A8S3J7X1-F1
#
_cell.length_a   1.000
_cell.length_b   1.000
_cell.length_c   1.000
_cell.angle_alpha   90.00
_cell.angle_beta   90.00
_cell.angle_gamma   90.00
#
_symmetry.space_group_name_H-M   'P 1'
#
loop_
_entity.id
_entity.type
_entity.pdbx_description
1 polymer ?
#
loop_
_entity_poly.entity_id
_entity_poly.type
_entity_poly.pdbx_seq_one_letter_code
_entity_poly.pdbx_strand_id
1 'polypeptide(L)'
;MREILYNEKITLPEIIVVGDQSVGKSSVLEAISGIQLCRAQNICTRCPSELRMKSTANIEYTIIHNSKRSEDEAKTLNDMNEISNAVTRLTKEIADEGTNVSSTPIYLTVYKRHIPYDLTLIDLPGITRNPLPGQPKDIHAQILNLINKYIEPVTA
;
A
#
# COMPACT_ATOMS: atom_id res chain seq x y z
N MET A 1 -13.06 17.88 -6.69
CA MET A 1 -13.98 16.76 -6.39
C MET A 1 -13.83 16.28 -4.95
N ARG A 2 -12.63 15.95 -4.46
CA ARG A 2 -12.42 15.53 -3.06
C ARG A 2 -12.81 16.58 -1.99
N GLU A 3 -12.56 17.87 -2.23
CA GLU A 3 -13.06 18.96 -1.34
C GLU A 3 -14.60 19.07 -1.33
N ILE A 4 -15.24 18.92 -2.49
CA ILE A 4 -16.69 18.94 -2.60
C ILE A 4 -17.28 17.74 -1.87
N LEU A 5 -16.72 16.55 -2.08
CA LEU A 5 -17.13 15.32 -1.40
C LEU A 5 -16.88 15.39 0.11
N TYR A 6 -15.76 15.98 0.54
CA TYR A 6 -15.47 16.19 1.96
C TYR A 6 -16.47 17.14 2.63
N ASN A 7 -16.83 18.24 1.96
CA ASN A 7 -17.86 19.17 2.44
C ASN A 7 -19.25 18.51 2.53
N GLU A 8 -19.54 17.58 1.62
CA GLU A 8 -20.76 16.75 1.62
C GLU A 8 -20.67 15.53 2.56
N LYS A 9 -19.57 15.36 3.31
CA LYS A 9 -19.27 14.20 4.16
C LYS A 9 -19.31 12.85 3.43
N ILE A 10 -19.07 12.86 2.12
CA ILE A 10 -18.99 11.66 1.30
C ILE A 10 -17.55 11.14 1.35
N THR A 11 -17.35 10.01 2.03
CA THR A 11 -16.08 9.28 2.03
C THR A 11 -15.82 8.72 0.63
N LEU A 12 -14.62 8.95 0.11
CA LEU A 12 -14.21 8.29 -1.13
C LEU A 12 -14.09 6.78 -0.88
N PRO A 13 -14.58 5.94 -1.81
CA PRO A 13 -14.45 4.50 -1.68
C PRO A 13 -12.97 4.09 -1.74
N GLU A 14 -12.62 3.12 -0.90
CA GLU A 14 -11.31 2.48 -0.90
C GLU A 14 -11.44 1.07 -1.46
N ILE A 15 -10.49 0.66 -2.30
CA ILE A 15 -10.44 -0.70 -2.83
C ILE A 15 -9.34 -1.45 -2.10
N ILE A 16 -9.75 -2.44 -1.31
CA ILE A 16 -8.82 -3.30 -0.56
C ILE A 16 -8.68 -4.62 -1.32
N VAL A 17 -7.45 -5.01 -1.63
CA VAL A 17 -7.15 -6.25 -2.34
C VAL A 17 -6.69 -7.33 -1.36
N VAL A 18 -7.48 -8.39 -1.25
CA VAL A 18 -7.24 -9.54 -0.36
C VAL A 18 -7.21 -10.82 -1.18
N GLY A 19 -6.34 -11.75 -0.78
CA GLY A 19 -6.26 -13.07 -1.39
C GLY A 19 -5.02 -13.82 -0.93
N ASP A 20 -4.89 -15.06 -1.40
CA ASP A 20 -3.76 -15.93 -1.08
C ASP A 20 -2.42 -15.32 -1.54
N GLN A 21 -1.33 -15.80 -0.97
CA GLN A 21 0.01 -15.42 -1.38
C GLN A 21 0.23 -15.76 -2.87
N SER A 22 0.88 -14.85 -3.61
CA SER A 22 1.28 -15.06 -5.01
C SER A 22 0.15 -15.25 -6.05
N VAL A 23 -1.10 -14.87 -5.75
CA VAL A 23 -2.22 -14.91 -6.71
C VAL A 23 -2.33 -13.69 -7.64
N GLY A 24 -1.35 -12.78 -7.61
CA GLY A 24 -1.31 -11.60 -8.50
C GLY A 24 -2.00 -10.34 -7.96
N LYS A 25 -2.23 -10.23 -6.65
CA LYS A 25 -2.82 -9.02 -6.00
C LYS A 25 -2.13 -7.73 -6.42
N SER A 26 -0.80 -7.67 -6.25
CA SER A 26 -0.02 -6.49 -6.63
C SER A 26 -0.12 -6.24 -8.14
N SER A 27 -0.14 -7.27 -8.99
CA SER A 27 -0.34 -7.11 -10.44
C SER A 27 -1.69 -6.50 -10.81
N VAL A 28 -2.76 -6.82 -10.08
CA VAL A 28 -4.07 -6.17 -10.26
C VAL A 28 -3.97 -4.67 -9.91
N LEU A 29 -3.30 -4.34 -8.81
CA LEU A 29 -3.08 -2.94 -8.42
C LEU A 29 -2.19 -2.19 -9.41
N GLU A 30 -1.16 -2.83 -9.95
CA GLU A 30 -0.31 -2.27 -11.01
C GLU A 30 -1.14 -2.00 -12.28
N ALA A 31 -2.05 -2.90 -12.65
CA ALA A 31 -2.91 -2.72 -13.82
C ALA A 31 -3.92 -1.57 -13.64
N ILE A 32 -4.47 -1.39 -12.43
CA ILE A 32 -5.42 -0.30 -12.14
C ILE A 32 -4.70 1.05 -12.06
N SER A 33 -3.55 1.09 -11.39
CA SER A 33 -2.82 2.34 -11.14
C SER A 33 -1.88 2.76 -12.26
N GLY A 34 -1.41 1.80 -13.06
CA GLY A 34 -0.31 1.99 -14.00
C GLY A 34 1.05 2.21 -13.32
N ILE A 35 1.18 1.84 -12.05
CA ILE A 35 2.39 2.04 -11.22
C ILE A 35 2.92 0.67 -10.83
N GLN A 36 4.24 0.46 -10.96
CA GLN A 36 4.87 -0.79 -10.56
C GLN A 36 5.11 -0.81 -9.04
N LEU A 37 4.43 -1.73 -8.35
CA LEU A 37 4.45 -1.88 -6.90
C LEU A 37 5.22 -3.18 -6.57
N CYS A 38 6.56 -3.09 -6.59
CA CYS A 38 7.51 -4.15 -6.20
C CYS A 38 7.33 -5.56 -6.81
N ARG A 39 8.28 -6.00 -7.64
CA ARG A 39 8.28 -7.35 -8.26
C ARG A 39 9.05 -8.44 -7.49
N ALA A 40 9.52 -8.18 -6.27
CA ALA A 40 10.46 -9.07 -5.60
C ALA A 40 9.82 -10.42 -5.19
N GLN A 41 10.41 -11.52 -5.67
CA GLN A 41 10.10 -12.87 -5.20
C GLN A 41 10.54 -13.01 -3.73
N ASN A 42 9.72 -13.67 -2.91
CA ASN A 42 9.93 -13.96 -1.48
C ASN A 42 9.73 -12.80 -0.48
N ILE A 43 9.40 -11.59 -0.93
CA ILE A 43 9.12 -10.41 -0.07
C ILE A 43 7.68 -9.91 -0.26
N CYS A 44 6.78 -10.82 -0.67
CA CYS A 44 5.38 -10.54 -0.96
C CYS A 44 4.76 -9.76 0.23
N THR A 45 4.48 -8.48 -0.02
CA THR A 45 3.82 -7.48 0.83
C THR A 45 3.83 -7.84 2.33
N ARG A 46 4.93 -7.57 3.05
CA ARG A 46 5.05 -7.85 4.50
C ARG A 46 4.38 -6.80 5.39
N CYS A 47 3.92 -5.72 4.79
CA CYS A 47 3.20 -4.62 5.42
C CYS A 47 2.18 -4.07 4.42
N PRO A 48 1.07 -3.47 4.89
CA PRO A 48 0.11 -2.83 3.99
C PRO A 48 0.78 -1.77 3.11
N SER A 49 0.31 -1.64 1.87
CA SER A 49 0.66 -0.52 1.00
C SER A 49 -0.61 0.24 0.62
N GLU A 50 -0.69 1.51 1.03
CA GLU A 50 -1.80 2.39 0.72
C GLU A 50 -1.40 3.33 -0.42
N LEU A 51 -1.84 2.98 -1.62
CA LEU A 51 -1.65 3.77 -2.83
C LEU A 51 -2.83 4.73 -3.02
N ARG A 52 -2.54 6.02 -2.95
CA ARG A 52 -3.50 7.10 -3.22
C ARG A 52 -3.13 7.76 -4.54
N MET A 53 -4.02 7.67 -5.52
CA MET A 53 -3.89 8.43 -6.76
C MET A 53 -4.63 9.74 -6.62
N LYS A 54 -3.95 10.84 -6.97
CA LYS A 54 -4.51 12.19 -6.99
C LYS A 54 -4.30 12.82 -8.35
N SER A 55 -5.34 13.48 -8.86
CA SER A 55 -5.23 14.28 -10.07
C SER A 55 -4.44 15.56 -9.78
N THR A 56 -3.49 15.90 -10.65
CA THR A 56 -2.76 17.18 -10.59
C THR A 56 -2.81 17.86 -11.95
N ALA A 57 -2.94 19.19 -11.97
CA ALA A 57 -2.77 20.01 -13.17
C ALA A 57 -1.30 20.38 -13.41
N ASN A 58 -0.43 20.12 -12.43
CA ASN A 58 0.96 20.54 -12.41
C ASN A 58 1.89 19.36 -12.80
N ILE A 59 3.09 19.36 -12.24
CA ILE A 59 4.10 18.32 -12.44
C ILE A 59 3.63 17.01 -11.79
N GLU A 60 3.95 15.89 -12.42
CA GLU A 60 3.72 14.56 -11.85
C GLU A 60 4.84 14.21 -10.87
N TYR A 61 4.47 13.74 -9.69
CA TYR A 61 5.43 13.35 -8.66
C TYR A 61 4.75 12.37 -7.70
N THR A 62 5.57 11.71 -6.89
CA THR A 62 5.10 10.75 -5.90
C THR A 62 5.66 11.10 -4.54
N ILE A 63 4.81 11.11 -3.53
CA ILE A 63 5.20 11.22 -2.13
C ILE A 63 5.15 9.81 -1.53
N ILE A 64 6.23 9.38 -0.90
CA ILE A 64 6.30 8.08 -0.22
C ILE A 64 6.85 8.21 1.20
N HIS A 65 6.17 7.58 2.16
CA HIS A 65 6.59 7.53 3.56
C HIS A 65 6.00 6.30 4.26
N ASN A 66 6.37 6.08 5.51
CA ASN A 66 5.76 5.09 6.39
C ASN A 66 5.25 5.79 7.66
N SER A 67 4.46 5.10 8.50
CA SER A 67 3.94 5.71 9.73
C SER A 67 5.01 5.98 10.80
N LYS A 68 6.25 5.51 10.62
CA LYS A 68 7.39 5.81 11.50
C LYS A 68 8.04 7.18 11.17
N ARG A 69 7.70 7.80 10.04
CA ARG A 69 8.22 9.09 9.58
C ARG A 69 7.07 10.12 9.46
N SER A 70 7.28 11.35 9.91
CA SER A 70 6.29 12.44 9.72
C SER A 70 6.13 12.77 8.22
N GLU A 71 5.05 13.46 7.84
CA GLU A 71 4.89 13.98 6.47
C GLU A 71 6.09 14.86 6.03
N ASP A 72 6.78 15.51 6.98
CA ASP A 72 7.97 16.31 6.72
C ASP A 72 9.21 15.50 6.30
N GLU A 73 9.25 14.21 6.62
CA GLU A 73 10.29 13.27 6.20
C GLU A 73 9.91 12.45 4.95
N ALA A 74 8.76 12.78 4.35
CA ALA A 74 8.28 12.08 3.17
C ALA A 74 9.21 12.32 1.98
N LYS A 75 9.62 11.23 1.32
CA LYS A 75 10.47 11.32 0.13
C LYS A 75 9.60 11.70 -1.06
N THR A 76 9.94 12.79 -1.74
CA THR A 76 9.38 13.10 -3.05
C THR A 76 10.19 12.41 -4.14
N LEU A 77 9.52 11.68 -5.02
CA LEU A 77 10.08 10.99 -6.17
C LEU A 77 9.52 11.64 -7.43
N ASN A 78 10.41 12.10 -8.31
CA ASN A 78 10.03 12.65 -9.62
C ASN A 78 10.07 11.59 -10.74
N ASP A 79 10.77 10.48 -10.51
CA ASP A 79 10.82 9.34 -11.42
C ASP A 79 10.00 8.17 -10.86
N MET A 80 9.00 7.72 -11.62
CA MET A 80 8.17 6.56 -11.26
C MET A 80 8.97 5.26 -11.16
N ASN A 81 10.11 5.16 -11.86
CA ASN A 81 10.98 3.98 -11.78
C ASN A 81 11.63 3.83 -10.39
N GLU A 82 11.71 4.90 -9.61
CA GLU A 82 12.25 4.85 -8.24
C GLU A 82 11.25 4.28 -7.22
N ILE A 83 9.95 4.24 -7.55
CA ILE A 83 8.88 3.85 -6.61
C ILE A 83 9.12 2.44 -6.07
N SER A 84 9.36 1.47 -6.95
CA SER A 84 9.59 0.07 -6.55
C SER A 84 10.80 -0.07 -5.60
N ASN A 85 11.87 0.68 -5.86
CA ASN A 85 13.05 0.66 -4.99
C ASN A 85 12.77 1.32 -3.63
N ALA A 86 12.02 2.43 -3.62
CA ALA A 86 11.64 3.13 -2.41
C ALA A 86 10.70 2.29 -1.53
N VAL A 87 9.67 1.66 -2.11
CA VAL A 87 8.77 0.74 -1.41
C VAL A 87 9.55 -0.44 -0.83
N THR A 88 10.48 -1.03 -1.60
CA THR A 88 11.34 -2.12 -1.11
C THR A 88 12.19 -1.69 0.08
N ARG A 89 12.78 -0.49 0.02
CA ARG A 89 13.59 0.06 1.12
C ARG A 89 12.74 0.28 2.38
N LEU A 90 11.61 0.96 2.25
CA LEU A 90 10.72 1.23 3.39
C LEU A 90 10.14 -0.06 3.97
N THR A 91 9.82 -1.05 3.15
CA THR A 91 9.36 -2.37 3.61
C THR A 91 10.42 -3.02 4.50
N LYS A 92 11.71 -2.95 4.12
CA LYS A 92 12.82 -3.46 4.94
C LYS A 92 12.99 -2.69 6.26
N GLU A 93 12.84 -1.37 6.25
CA GLU A 93 12.90 -0.53 7.45
C GLU A 93 11.72 -0.77 8.43
N ILE A 94 10.55 -1.15 7.91
CA ILE A 94 9.35 -1.40 8.71
C ILE A 94 9.34 -2.80 9.30
N ALA A 95 9.72 -3.80 8.49
CA ALA A 95 9.70 -5.20 8.89
C ALA A 95 10.85 -5.59 9.85
N ASP A 96 11.83 -4.68 10.05
CA ASP A 96 13.13 -4.95 10.68
C ASP A 96 13.80 -6.22 10.08
N GLU A 97 14.97 -6.66 10.56
CA GLU A 97 15.65 -7.87 10.06
C GLU A 97 14.87 -9.19 10.33
N GLY A 98 13.61 -9.08 10.74
CA GLY A 98 12.70 -10.17 11.02
C GLY A 98 11.82 -10.59 9.85
N THR A 99 11.16 -11.71 10.09
CA THR A 99 10.31 -12.46 9.16
C THR A 99 8.82 -12.23 9.40
N ASN A 100 8.50 -11.26 10.26
CA ASN A 100 7.14 -10.95 10.70
C ASN A 100 6.40 -10.04 9.71
N VAL A 101 5.06 -10.11 9.75
CA VAL A 101 4.19 -9.15 9.10
C VAL A 101 4.03 -7.94 10.01
N SER A 102 4.18 -6.74 9.45
CA SER A 102 4.00 -5.48 10.17
C SER A 102 2.65 -4.88 9.85
N SER A 103 1.97 -4.32 10.86
CA SER A 103 0.73 -3.55 10.69
C SER A 103 0.97 -2.10 10.29
N THR A 104 2.25 -1.67 10.23
CA THR A 104 2.64 -0.33 9.81
C THR A 104 2.58 -0.20 8.29
N PRO A 105 1.70 0.65 7.73
CA PRO A 105 1.58 0.81 6.29
C PRO A 105 2.73 1.65 5.69
N ILE A 106 2.98 1.38 4.41
CA ILE A 106 3.66 2.31 3.51
C ILE A 106 2.58 3.14 2.81
N TYR A 107 2.71 4.45 2.88
CA TYR A 107 1.83 5.37 2.18
C TYR A 107 2.51 5.86 0.89
N LEU A 108 1.79 5.74 -0.23
CA LEU A 108 2.24 6.15 -1.54
C LEU A 108 1.19 7.07 -2.15
N THR A 109 1.45 8.37 -2.21
CA THR A 109 0.56 9.32 -2.89
C THR A 109 1.14 9.72 -4.24
N VAL A 110 0.48 9.32 -5.31
CA VAL A 110 0.92 9.58 -6.68
C VAL A 110 0.07 10.66 -7.30
N TYR A 111 0.72 11.76 -7.67
CA TYR A 111 0.13 12.88 -8.37
C TYR A 111 0.38 12.69 -9.86
N LYS A 112 -0.68 12.48 -10.62
CA LYS A 112 -0.60 12.21 -12.07
C LYS A 112 -1.59 13.08 -12.84
N ARG A 113 -1.22 13.49 -14.05
CA ARG A 113 -2.13 14.21 -14.94
C ARG A 113 -3.11 13.23 -15.57
N HIS A 114 -4.25 13.75 -16.01
CA HIS A 114 -5.26 12.98 -16.75
C HIS A 114 -5.87 11.77 -16.02
N ILE A 115 -5.73 11.68 -14.69
CA ILE A 115 -6.56 10.75 -13.91
C ILE A 115 -7.91 11.42 -13.63
N PRO A 116 -9.04 10.76 -13.96
CA PRO A 116 -10.37 11.35 -13.84
C PRO A 116 -10.88 11.43 -12.38
N TYR A 117 -10.37 10.58 -11.49
CA TYR A 117 -10.86 10.47 -10.11
C TYR A 117 -9.73 10.17 -9.12
N ASP A 118 -9.89 10.68 -7.90
CA ASP A 118 -9.03 10.27 -6.79
C ASP A 118 -9.42 8.84 -6.37
N LEU A 119 -8.43 7.95 -6.27
CA LEU A 119 -8.64 6.54 -5.92
C LEU A 119 -7.66 6.11 -4.84
N THR A 120 -8.16 5.40 -3.83
CA THR A 120 -7.32 4.73 -2.83
C THR A 120 -7.37 3.22 -3.07
N LEU A 121 -6.19 2.65 -3.24
CA LEU A 121 -5.94 1.23 -3.43
C LEU A 121 -5.08 0.72 -2.28
N ILE A 122 -5.52 -0.34 -1.62
CA ILE A 122 -4.82 -0.91 -0.46
C ILE A 122 -4.39 -2.34 -0.79
N ASP A 123 -3.08 -2.58 -0.84
CA ASP A 123 -2.50 -3.93 -0.93
C ASP A 123 -2.24 -4.48 0.47
N LEU A 124 -2.73 -5.69 0.74
CA LEU A 124 -2.51 -6.37 2.00
C LEU A 124 -1.62 -7.61 1.82
N PRO A 125 -0.88 -8.01 2.87
CA PRO A 125 -0.14 -9.27 2.86
C PRO A 125 -1.00 -10.45 2.41
N GLY A 126 -0.46 -11.27 1.52
CA GLY A 126 -1.19 -12.44 1.00
C GLY A 126 -1.35 -13.52 2.05
N ILE A 127 -2.53 -14.14 2.11
CA ILE A 127 -2.84 -15.21 3.06
C ILE A 127 -1.90 -16.40 2.79
N THR A 128 -1.17 -16.84 3.82
CA THR A 128 -0.34 -18.04 3.77
C THR A 128 -0.71 -19.01 4.89
N ARG A 129 -0.89 -20.28 4.54
CA ARG A 129 -1.24 -21.36 5.47
C ARG A 129 -0.01 -22.11 5.99
N ASN A 130 1.07 -22.07 5.23
CA ASN A 130 2.32 -22.75 5.54
C ASN A 130 3.42 -21.69 5.67
N PRO A 131 3.94 -21.44 6.89
CA PRO A 131 5.04 -20.48 7.08
C PRO A 131 6.24 -20.88 6.22
N LEU A 132 6.79 -19.93 5.47
CA LEU A 132 8.07 -20.10 4.78
C LEU A 132 9.23 -20.08 5.79
N PRO A 133 10.41 -20.62 5.43
CA PRO A 133 11.59 -20.54 6.29
C PRO A 133 11.83 -19.12 6.78
N GLY A 134 11.93 -18.98 8.10
CA GLY A 134 12.04 -17.70 8.77
C GLY A 134 10.72 -17.19 9.34
N GLN A 135 9.56 -17.37 8.68
CA GLN A 135 8.29 -16.82 9.14
C GLN A 135 7.82 -17.40 10.48
N PRO A 136 7.12 -16.60 11.30
CA PRO A 136 6.61 -17.08 12.58
C PRO A 136 5.47 -18.09 12.36
N LYS A 137 5.29 -19.02 13.32
CA LYS A 137 4.28 -20.09 13.22
C LYS A 137 2.84 -19.57 13.14
N ASP A 138 2.60 -18.39 13.72
CA ASP A 138 1.32 -17.70 13.76
C ASP A 138 1.12 -16.68 12.62
N ILE A 139 1.99 -16.68 11.60
CA ILE A 139 1.91 -15.76 10.45
C ILE A 139 0.52 -15.70 9.81
N HIS A 140 -0.15 -16.84 9.71
CA HIS A 140 -1.51 -16.93 9.18
C HIS A 140 -2.50 -16.08 10.01
N ALA A 141 -2.43 -16.21 11.35
CA ALA A 141 -3.28 -15.44 12.25
C ALA A 141 -2.93 -13.94 12.22
N GLN A 142 -1.65 -13.58 12.14
CA GLN A 142 -1.21 -12.19 12.01
C GLN A 142 -1.78 -11.54 10.75
N ILE A 143 -1.75 -12.23 9.61
CA ILE A 143 -2.28 -11.73 8.34
C ILE A 143 -3.80 -11.57 8.41
N LEU A 144 -4.52 -12.56 8.95
CA LEU A 144 -5.98 -12.45 9.09
C LEU A 144 -6.40 -11.31 10.03
N ASN A 145 -5.70 -11.12 11.15
CA ASN A 145 -5.95 -10.01 12.06
C ASN A 145 -5.71 -8.66 11.38
N LEU A 146 -4.65 -8.55 10.57
CA LEU A 146 -4.37 -7.36 9.79
C LEU A 146 -5.46 -7.10 8.74
N ILE A 147 -5.90 -8.12 8.01
CA ILE A 147 -6.99 -8.01 7.03
C ILE A 147 -8.26 -7.51 7.72
N ASN A 148 -8.66 -8.11 8.84
CA ASN A 148 -9.85 -7.73 9.59
C ASN A 148 -9.81 -6.24 9.99
N LYS A 149 -8.65 -5.74 10.44
CA LYS A 149 -8.46 -4.32 10.76
C LYS A 149 -8.77 -3.37 9.59
N TYR A 150 -8.55 -3.81 8.35
CA TYR A 150 -8.78 -2.99 7.15
C TYR A 150 -10.20 -3.16 6.57
N ILE A 151 -10.80 -4.34 6.67
CA ILE A 151 -12.13 -4.60 6.11
C ILE A 151 -13.28 -4.31 7.08
N GLU A 152 -12.99 -4.18 8.37
CA GLU A 152 -13.99 -3.78 9.36
C GLU A 152 -14.52 -2.37 9.01
N PRO A 153 -15.85 -2.19 8.91
CA PRO A 153 -16.43 -0.87 8.68
C PRO A 153 -15.97 0.09 9.77
N VAL A 154 -15.58 1.31 9.38
CA VAL A 154 -15.41 2.40 10.35
C VAL A 154 -16.77 2.60 11.02
N THR A 155 -16.90 2.14 12.26
CA THR A 155 -18.11 2.33 13.05
C THR A 155 -18.24 3.83 13.33
N ALA A 156 -19.36 4.40 12.89
CA ALA A 156 -19.73 5.80 13.09
C ALA A 156 -20.11 6.08 14.55
#